data_AF-T0Y318-F1
#
_entry.id   AF-T0Y318-F1
#
_cell.length_a   1.000
_cell.length_b   1.000
_cell.length_c   1.000
_cell.angle_alpha   90.00
_cell.angle_beta   90.00
_cell.angle_gamma   90.00
#
_symmetry.space_group_name_H-M   'P 1'
#
loop_
_entity.id
_entity.type
_entity.pdbx_description
1 polymer ?
#
loop_
_entity_poly.entity_id
_entity_poly.type
_entity_poly.pdbx_seq_one_letter_code
_entity_poly.pdbx_strand_id
1 'polypeptide(L)' 'MQSPRPDPNRLQPSPETLAAWQAFLQAHTVVTRVLERELVAAQGLPLAEYDVLFQLSTAPQGRLRMAQLADRVLL' A
#
# COMPACT_ATOMS: atom_id res chain seq x y z
N MET A 1 -1.69 42.65 -1.85
CA MET A 1 -1.24 41.86 -0.69
C MET A 1 -0.44 40.67 -1.21
N GLN A 2 0.89 40.69 -1.07
CA GLN A 2 1.75 39.57 -1.48
C GLN A 2 1.73 38.53 -0.36
N SER A 3 1.23 37.33 -0.64
CA SER A 3 1.28 36.19 0.30
C SER A 3 2.75 35.81 0.58
N PRO A 4 3.13 35.45 1.82
CA PRO A 4 4.49 35.05 2.12
C PRO A 4 4.83 33.76 1.38
N ARG A 5 5.99 33.73 0.70
CA ARG A 5 6.55 32.52 0.09
C ARG A 5 6.74 31.47 1.20
N PRO A 6 6.24 30.23 1.06
CA PRO A 6 6.46 29.21 2.07
C PRO A 6 7.96 28.97 2.26
N ASP A 7 8.35 28.86 3.52
CA ASP A 7 9.74 28.66 3.94
C ASP A 7 10.22 27.29 3.43
N PRO A 8 11.25 27.23 2.56
CA PRO A 8 11.67 25.97 1.93
C PRO A 8 12.14 24.91 2.93
N ASN A 9 12.48 25.33 4.16
CA ASN A 9 12.92 24.43 5.22
C ASN A 9 11.76 23.74 5.98
N ARG A 10 10.51 24.18 5.79
CA ARG A 10 9.34 23.64 6.52
C ARG A 10 8.93 22.22 6.05
N LEU A 11 9.54 21.73 4.97
CA LEU A 11 9.26 20.41 4.38
C LEU A 11 10.37 19.38 4.67
N GLN A 12 11.39 19.71 5.45
CA GLN A 12 12.42 18.72 5.78
C GLN A 12 11.94 17.82 6.93
N PRO A 13 11.72 16.52 6.70
CA PRO A 13 11.40 15.59 7.77
C PRO A 13 12.58 15.49 8.74
N SER A 14 12.28 15.45 10.04
CA SER A 14 13.31 15.24 11.06
C SER A 14 14.00 13.89 10.85
N PRO A 15 15.23 13.71 11.38
CA PRO A 15 15.92 12.43 11.33
C PRO A 15 15.09 11.27 11.92
N GLU A 16 14.33 11.53 12.98
CA GLU A 16 13.42 10.57 13.60
C GLU A 16 12.27 10.17 12.67
N THR A 17 11.64 11.13 11.98
CA THR A 17 10.60 10.86 10.99
C THR A 17 11.13 10.03 9.84
N LEU A 18 12.33 10.33 9.35
CA LEU A 18 12.98 9.54 8.29
C LEU A 18 13.30 8.12 8.75
N ALA A 19 13.78 7.95 9.99
CA ALA A 19 14.07 6.63 10.55
C ALA A 19 12.78 5.80 10.70
N ALA A 20 11.70 6.40 11.20
CA ALA A 20 10.39 5.75 11.30
C ALA A 20 9.84 5.34 9.93
N TRP A 21 9.95 6.22 8.93
CA TRP A 21 9.56 5.91 7.55
C TRP A 21 10.36 4.75 6.97
N GLN A 22 11.68 4.74 7.16
CA GLN A 22 12.54 3.65 6.70
C GLN A 22 12.18 2.32 7.38
N ALA A 23 11.97 2.33 8.70
CA ALA A 23 11.57 1.15 9.45
C ALA A 23 10.21 0.60 8.95
N PHE A 24 9.26 1.48 8.67
CA PHE A 24 7.97 1.10 8.08
C PHE A 24 8.14 0.44 6.71
N LEU A 25 8.92 1.04 5.80
CA LEU A 25 9.16 0.46 4.46
C LEU A 25 9.87 -0.90 4.52
N GLN A 26 10.81 -1.06 5.46
CA GLN A 26 11.48 -2.33 5.69
C GLN A 26 10.50 -3.39 6.19
N ALA A 27 9.69 -3.06 7.21
CA ALA A 27 8.68 -3.95 7.75
C ALA A 27 7.65 -4.35 6.67
N HIS A 28 7.14 -3.38 5.90
CA HIS A 28 6.23 -3.64 4.79
C HIS A 28 6.85 -4.60 3.76
N THR A 29 8.09 -4.34 3.33
CA THR A 29 8.79 -5.21 2.37
C THR A 29 8.94 -6.63 2.88
N VAL A 30 9.32 -6.80 4.15
CA VAL A 30 9.50 -8.13 4.76
C VAL A 30 8.16 -8.86 4.83
N VAL A 31 7.12 -8.22 5.36
CA VAL A 31 5.80 -8.82 5.53
C VAL A 31 5.20 -9.22 4.18
N THR A 32 5.18 -8.30 3.21
CA THR A 32 4.63 -8.58 1.86
C THR A 32 5.37 -9.76 1.20
N ARG A 33 6.70 -9.82 1.30
CA ARG A 33 7.47 -10.94 0.73
C ARG A 33 7.21 -12.27 1.42
N VAL A 34 7.01 -12.29 2.74
CA VAL A 34 6.68 -13.51 3.48
C VAL A 34 5.30 -14.00 3.04
N LEU A 35 4.30 -13.13 3.06
CA LEU A 35 2.94 -13.46 2.66
C LEU A 35 2.85 -13.95 1.20
N GLU A 36 3.53 -13.28 0.27
CA GLU A 36 3.61 -13.70 -1.13
C GLU A 36 4.13 -15.14 -1.24
N ARG A 37 5.26 -15.44 -0.59
CA ARG A 37 5.86 -16.78 -0.63
C ARG A 37 4.95 -17.83 -0.02
N GLU A 38 4.35 -17.55 1.13
CA GLU A 38 3.47 -18.50 1.82
C GLU A 38 2.19 -18.77 1.03
N LEU A 39 1.59 -17.73 0.46
CA LEU A 39 0.35 -17.87 -0.31
C LEU A 39 0.57 -18.62 -1.62
N VAL A 40 1.66 -18.32 -2.34
CA VAL A 40 2.04 -19.06 -3.53
C VAL A 40 2.38 -20.51 -3.18
N ALA A 41 3.13 -20.76 -2.09
CA ALA A 41 3.47 -22.12 -1.69
C ALA A 41 2.24 -22.94 -1.27
N ALA A 42 1.29 -22.34 -0.56
CA ALA A 42 0.11 -23.02 -0.06
C ALA A 42 -0.97 -23.21 -1.13
N GLN A 43 -1.19 -22.21 -1.99
CA GLN A 43 -2.39 -22.12 -2.86
C GLN A 43 -2.06 -21.78 -4.32
N GLY A 44 -0.79 -21.53 -4.67
CA GLY A 44 -0.40 -21.11 -6.02
C GLY A 44 -0.91 -19.72 -6.41
N LEU A 45 -1.31 -18.90 -5.44
CA LEU A 45 -1.97 -17.61 -5.67
C LEU A 45 -1.03 -16.44 -5.30
N PRO A 46 -0.71 -15.54 -6.24
CA PRO A 46 0.05 -14.32 -5.94
C PRO A 46 -0.72 -13.38 -5.00
N LEU A 47 -0.04 -12.62 -4.15
CA LEU A 47 -0.70 -11.76 -3.16
C LEU A 47 -1.50 -10.63 -3.81
N ALA A 48 -1.03 -10.09 -4.94
CA ALA A 48 -1.77 -9.08 -5.70
C ALA A 48 -3.09 -9.61 -6.27
N GLU A 49 -3.10 -10.85 -6.75
CA GLU A 49 -4.33 -11.50 -7.23
C GLU A 49 -5.28 -11.82 -6.06
N TYR A 50 -4.73 -12.21 -4.91
CA TYR A 50 -5.50 -12.36 -3.69
C TYR A 50 -6.17 -11.07 -3.24
N ASP A 51 -5.46 -9.92 -3.28
CA ASP A 51 -6.07 -8.62 -2.94
C ASP A 51 -7.24 -8.32 -3.87
N VAL A 52 -7.10 -8.56 -5.18
CA VAL A 52 -8.23 -8.43 -6.13
C VAL A 52 -9.42 -9.30 -5.71
N LEU A 53 -9.20 -10.58 -5.41
CA LEU A 53 -10.27 -11.49 -4.99
C LEU A 53 -10.89 -11.06 -3.66
N PHE A 54 -10.08 -10.55 -2.73
CA PHE A 54 -10.54 -10.00 -1.47
C PHE A 54 -11.44 -8.78 -1.68
N GLN A 55 -11.03 -7.81 -2.51
CA GLN A 55 -11.86 -6.65 -2.85
C GLN A 55 -13.17 -7.04 -3.53
N LEU A 56 -13.15 -8.05 -4.40
CA LEU A 56 -14.38 -8.56 -5.03
C LEU A 56 -15.27 -9.27 -4.03
N SER A 57 -14.72 -10.08 -3.12
CA SER A 57 -15.49 -10.82 -2.10
C SER A 57 -16.20 -9.91 -1.10
N THR A 58 -15.64 -8.72 -0.83
CA THR A 58 -16.22 -7.72 0.07
C THR A 58 -17.19 -6.78 -0.64
N ALA A 59 -17.22 -6.80 -1.98
CA ALA A 59 -18.13 -5.99 -2.78
C ALA A 59 -19.55 -6.58 -2.80
N PRO A 60 -20.59 -5.72 -2.83
CA PRO A 60 -21.94 -6.16 -3.12
C PRO A 60 -21.98 -7.03 -4.39
N GLN A 61 -22.66 -8.18 -4.31
CA GLN A 61 -22.80 -9.14 -5.41
C GLN A 61 -21.48 -9.72 -5.95
N GLY A 62 -20.36 -9.56 -5.23
CA GLY A 62 -19.06 -10.14 -5.62
C GLY A 62 -18.42 -9.45 -6.83
N ARG A 63 -18.80 -8.20 -7.14
CA ARG A 63 -18.46 -7.53 -8.40
C ARG A 63 -18.12 -6.05 -8.20
N LEU A 64 -17.13 -5.58 -8.95
CA LEU A 64 -16.78 -4.17 -9.05
C LEU A 64 -16.53 -3.80 -10.52
N ARG A 65 -16.75 -2.54 -10.87
CA ARG A 65 -16.23 -2.01 -12.15
C ARG A 65 -14.71 -1.89 -12.03
N MET A 66 -13.99 -2.11 -13.13
CA MET A 66 -12.53 -2.09 -13.15
C MET A 66 -11.91 -0.82 -12.54
N ALA A 67 -12.49 0.36 -12.81
CA ALA A 67 -12.01 1.61 -12.21
C ALA A 67 -12.09 1.60 -10.67
N GLN A 68 -13.18 1.07 -10.11
CA GLN A 68 -13.37 0.99 -8.66
C GLN A 68 -12.50 -0.08 -8.02
N LEU A 69 -12.18 -1.15 -8.76
CA LEU A 69 -11.25 -2.17 -8.31
C LEU A 69 -9.82 -1.60 -8.24
N ALA A 70 -9.40 -0.86 -9.26
CA ALA A 70 -8.08 -0.23 -9.31
C ALA A 70 -7.85 0.77 -8.15
N ASP A 71 -8.88 1.52 -7.75
CA ASP A 71 -8.80 2.47 -6.63
C ASP A 71 -8.70 1.78 -5.24
N ARG A 72 -9.00 0.47 -5.17
CA ARG A 72 -9.10 -0.28 -3.91
C ARG A 72 -7.97 -1.26 -3.66
N VAL A 73 -7.39 -1.81 -4.72
CA VAL A 73 -6.22 -2.69 -4.62
C VAL A 73 -5.05 -1.89 -4.07
N LEU A 74 -4.35 -2.47 -3.11
CA LEU A 74 -3.27 -1.82 -2.35
C LEU A 74 -1.87 -2.30 -2.77
N LEU A 75 -1.79 -3.31 -3.63
CA LEU A 75 -0.56 -3.99 -4.04
C LEU A 75 -0.21 -3.78 -5.51
#